data_AF-C0MF57-F1
#
_entry.id   AF-C0MF57-F1
#
_cell.length_a   1.000
_cell.length_b   1.000
_cell.length_c   1.000
_cell.angle_alpha   90.00
_cell.angle_beta   90.00
_cell.angle_gamma   90.00
#
_symmetry.space_group_name_H-M   'P 1'
#
loop_
_entity.id
_entity.type
_entity.pdbx_description
1 polymer ?
#
loop_
_entity_poly.entity_id
_entity_poly.type
_entity_poly.pdbx_seq_one_letter_code
_entity_poly.pdbx_strand_id
1 'polypeptide(L)'
;MSEQYLSIKESLGYKNVKQALWNVFSVDLDEIRIREGEYENFGFDFKYKGYKMNMGIAATGKRVQFEAGEGGLFDILFSNLKDSVFGITFFYDLVSDKNVSERIRRVFGKDEQSIEYAMRVLKDYLDQKCEEEQ
;
A
#
# COMPACT_ATOMS: atom_id res chain seq x y z
N MET A 1 27.45 -1.57 15.55
CA MET A 1 27.25 -2.14 14.21
C MET A 1 26.39 -1.17 13.45
N SER A 2 26.82 -0.70 12.28
CA SER A 2 25.93 0.05 11.38
C SER A 2 24.80 -0.88 10.94
N GLU A 3 23.57 -0.42 11.06
CA GLU A 3 22.41 -1.19 10.64
C GLU A 3 22.42 -1.34 9.12
N GLN A 4 22.31 -2.58 8.63
CA GLN A 4 22.34 -2.87 7.21
C GLN A 4 20.90 -3.00 6.69
N TYR A 5 20.51 -2.06 5.84
CA TYR A 5 19.26 -2.10 5.09
C TYR A 5 19.49 -2.73 3.73
N LEU A 6 18.51 -3.47 3.25
CA LEU A 6 18.54 -4.04 1.91
C LEU A 6 18.23 -2.95 0.89
N SER A 7 18.62 -3.18 -0.37
CA SER A 7 18.01 -2.39 -1.45
C SER A 7 16.50 -2.64 -1.47
N ILE A 8 15.72 -1.65 -1.92
CA ILE A 8 14.25 -1.75 -1.89
C ILE A 8 13.77 -3.02 -2.59
N LYS A 9 14.30 -3.34 -3.78
CA LYS A 9 13.90 -4.55 -4.53
C LYS A 9 14.23 -5.86 -3.83
N GLU A 10 15.23 -5.86 -2.95
CA GLU A 10 15.60 -7.01 -2.15
C GLU A 10 14.82 -7.12 -0.84
N SER A 11 14.20 -6.01 -0.38
CA SER A 11 13.40 -5.95 0.84
C SER A 11 12.19 -6.88 0.79
N LEU A 12 11.81 -7.41 1.95
CA LEU A 12 10.64 -8.28 2.08
C LEU A 12 9.34 -7.56 1.69
N GLY A 13 9.20 -6.29 2.09
CA GLY A 13 8.04 -5.47 1.78
C GLY A 13 7.84 -5.31 0.26
N TYR A 14 8.90 -5.04 -0.49
CA TYR A 14 8.80 -4.92 -1.95
C TYR A 14 8.37 -6.22 -2.61
N LYS A 15 8.98 -7.35 -2.23
CA LYS A 15 8.65 -8.67 -2.79
C LYS A 15 7.19 -9.03 -2.55
N ASN A 16 6.68 -8.78 -1.34
CA ASN A 16 5.29 -9.09 -1.00
C ASN A 16 4.30 -8.16 -1.70
N VAL A 17 4.60 -6.85 -1.81
CA VAL A 17 3.76 -5.92 -2.57
C VAL A 17 3.75 -6.29 -4.06
N LYS A 18 4.91 -6.64 -4.64
CA LYS A 18 5.01 -7.12 -6.02
C LYS A 18 4.12 -8.34 -6.25
N GLN A 19 4.20 -9.34 -5.38
CA GLN A 19 3.43 -10.57 -5.50
C GLN A 19 1.92 -10.31 -5.38
N ALA A 20 1.49 -9.52 -4.39
CA ALA A 20 0.09 -9.17 -4.20
C ALA A 20 -0.47 -8.37 -5.39
N LEU A 21 0.31 -7.44 -5.94
CA LEU A 21 -0.09 -6.64 -7.10
C LEU A 21 -0.30 -7.53 -8.33
N TRP A 22 0.59 -8.50 -8.54
CA TRP A 22 0.45 -9.50 -9.60
C TRP A 22 -0.80 -10.37 -9.39
N ASN A 23 -1.03 -10.86 -8.17
CA ASN A 23 -2.14 -11.76 -7.87
C ASN A 23 -3.51 -11.07 -8.02
N VAL A 24 -3.62 -9.82 -7.61
CA VAL A 24 -4.93 -9.11 -7.54
C VAL A 24 -5.21 -8.31 -8.81
N PHE A 25 -4.20 -7.65 -9.37
CA PHE A 25 -4.36 -6.76 -10.51
C PHE A 25 -3.66 -7.24 -11.78
N SER A 26 -2.87 -8.32 -11.72
CA SER A 26 -2.03 -8.80 -12.84
C SER A 26 -1.08 -7.73 -13.37
N VAL A 27 -0.48 -6.96 -12.45
CA VAL A 27 0.48 -5.90 -12.74
C VAL A 27 1.81 -6.21 -12.07
N ASP A 28 2.92 -6.11 -12.82
CA ASP A 28 4.26 -6.25 -12.26
C ASP A 28 4.76 -4.90 -11.71
N LEU A 29 5.12 -4.89 -10.41
CA LEU A 29 5.68 -3.72 -9.75
C LEU A 29 7.04 -3.30 -10.32
N ASP A 30 7.80 -4.22 -10.95
CA ASP A 30 9.09 -3.89 -11.59
C ASP A 30 8.93 -2.99 -12.82
N GLU A 31 7.74 -2.98 -13.43
CA GLU A 31 7.41 -2.12 -14.58
C GLU A 31 6.93 -0.73 -14.15
N ILE A 32 6.66 -0.53 -12.85
CA ILE A 32 6.20 0.74 -12.30
C ILE A 32 7.40 1.51 -11.74
N ARG A 33 7.49 2.80 -12.09
CA ARG A 33 8.46 3.70 -11.48
C ARG A 33 8.15 3.89 -9.99
N ILE A 34 9.06 3.43 -9.14
CA ILE A 34 9.01 3.67 -7.70
C ILE A 34 9.75 4.96 -7.31
N ARG A 35 9.32 5.54 -6.19
CA ARG A 35 10.02 6.60 -5.45
C ARG A 35 10.59 5.96 -4.20
N GLU A 36 11.92 6.01 -4.08
CA GLU A 36 12.64 5.48 -2.93
C GLU A 36 12.63 6.49 -1.78
N GLY A 37 12.49 5.99 -0.56
CA GLY A 37 12.59 6.77 0.67
C GLY A 37 13.81 6.36 1.51
N GLU A 38 13.83 6.78 2.77
CA GLU A 38 14.84 6.30 3.72
C GLU A 38 14.65 4.80 4.01
N TYR A 39 15.73 4.13 4.41
CA TYR A 39 15.73 2.71 4.78
C TYR A 39 15.28 1.80 3.62
N GLU A 40 14.20 1.04 3.82
CA GLU A 40 13.56 0.17 2.83
C GLU A 40 12.19 0.76 2.36
N ASN A 41 11.93 2.03 2.65
CA ASN A 41 10.66 2.70 2.30
C ASN A 41 10.58 2.95 0.78
N PHE A 42 9.40 2.77 0.21
CA PHE A 42 9.14 3.15 -1.17
C PHE A 42 7.67 3.45 -1.40
N GLY A 43 7.37 4.24 -2.42
CA GLY A 43 6.01 4.46 -2.89
C GLY A 43 5.93 4.54 -4.40
N PHE A 44 4.75 4.31 -4.96
CA PHE A 44 4.50 4.37 -6.39
C PHE A 44 3.09 4.85 -6.67
N ASP A 45 2.88 5.39 -7.87
CA ASP A 45 1.54 5.75 -8.33
C ASP A 45 0.91 4.54 -9.01
N PHE A 46 -0.33 4.27 -8.66
CA PHE A 46 -1.12 3.20 -9.24
C PHE A 46 -2.44 3.77 -9.77
N LYS A 47 -2.87 3.27 -10.92
CA LYS A 47 -4.13 3.67 -11.55
C LYS A 47 -4.94 2.44 -11.89
N TYR A 48 -6.18 2.41 -11.45
CA TYR A 48 -7.13 1.34 -11.77
C TYR A 48 -8.51 1.94 -12.02
N LYS A 49 -9.13 1.55 -13.14
CA LYS A 49 -10.45 2.03 -13.61
C LYS A 49 -10.66 3.56 -13.48
N GLY A 50 -9.64 4.35 -13.80
CA GLY A 50 -9.72 5.81 -13.75
C GLY A 50 -9.32 6.44 -12.41
N TYR A 51 -9.39 5.69 -11.31
CA TYR A 51 -8.94 6.14 -9.99
C TYR A 51 -7.42 6.12 -9.89
N LYS A 52 -6.86 7.18 -9.29
CA LYS A 52 -5.43 7.33 -9.02
C LYS A 52 -5.19 7.20 -7.53
N MET A 53 -4.20 6.40 -7.16
CA MET A 53 -3.80 6.21 -5.78
C MET A 53 -2.27 6.14 -5.68
N ASN A 54 -1.74 6.48 -4.52
CA ASN A 54 -0.37 6.20 -4.14
C ASN A 54 -0.36 4.99 -3.21
N MET A 55 0.53 4.03 -3.47
CA MET A 55 0.69 2.82 -2.67
C MET A 55 2.17 2.67 -2.32
N GLY A 56 2.49 2.00 -1.22
CA GLY A 56 3.88 1.84 -0.83
C GLY A 56 4.11 1.21 0.52
N ILE A 57 5.39 1.06 0.86
CA ILE A 57 5.88 0.66 2.18
C ILE A 57 6.50 1.86 2.88
N ALA A 58 6.06 2.11 4.11
CA ALA A 58 6.59 3.14 5.02
C ALA A 58 7.07 2.50 6.34
N ALA A 59 7.61 3.32 7.23
CA ALA A 59 7.97 2.93 8.60
C ALA A 59 8.91 1.69 8.72
N THR A 60 9.94 1.59 7.87
CA THR A 60 10.87 0.42 7.82
C THR A 60 12.09 0.50 8.75
N GLY A 61 12.23 1.56 9.54
CA GLY A 61 13.34 1.74 10.48
C GLY A 61 13.46 0.57 11.45
N LYS A 62 14.63 -0.04 11.55
CA LYS A 62 14.88 -1.16 12.44
C LYS A 62 15.31 -0.58 13.80
N ARG A 63 14.71 -1.08 14.88
CA ARG A 63 15.02 -0.66 16.28
C ARG A 63 14.78 0.83 16.60
N VAL A 64 14.04 1.54 15.75
CA VAL A 64 13.57 2.90 15.99
C VAL A 64 12.15 2.82 16.58
N GLN A 65 11.89 3.62 17.61
CA GLN A 65 10.57 3.66 18.23
C GLN A 65 9.52 4.10 17.21
N PHE A 66 8.36 3.42 17.19
CA PHE A 66 7.24 3.64 16.26
C PHE A 66 7.44 3.15 14.82
N GLU A 67 8.62 2.64 14.46
CA GLU A 67 8.84 1.97 13.18
C GLU A 67 8.42 0.49 13.25
N ALA A 68 8.00 -0.08 12.12
CA ALA A 68 7.57 -1.47 12.01
C ALA A 68 8.72 -2.45 11.68
N GLY A 69 9.91 -1.92 11.36
CA GLY A 69 11.09 -2.70 11.01
C GLY A 69 10.99 -3.30 9.61
N GLU A 70 11.58 -4.48 9.42
CA GLU A 70 11.64 -5.14 8.11
C GLU A 70 10.24 -5.31 7.49
N GLY A 71 10.11 -4.86 6.24
CA GLY A 71 8.86 -4.88 5.49
C GLY A 71 7.89 -3.74 5.81
N GLY A 72 8.10 -2.98 6.89
CA GLY A 72 7.37 -1.73 7.15
C GLY A 72 5.84 -1.88 7.27
N LEU A 73 5.14 -0.77 7.04
CA LEU A 73 3.69 -0.69 6.92
C LEU A 73 3.32 -0.43 5.46
N PHE A 74 2.32 -1.17 4.98
CA PHE A 74 1.77 -1.00 3.64
C PHE A 74 0.58 -0.04 3.68
N ASP A 75 0.68 1.03 2.90
CA ASP A 75 -0.33 2.09 2.84
C ASP A 75 -0.91 2.23 1.42
N ILE A 76 -2.19 2.60 1.37
CA ILE A 76 -2.92 2.93 0.15
C ILE A 76 -3.61 4.28 0.37
N LEU A 77 -3.27 5.26 -0.46
CA LEU A 77 -3.71 6.64 -0.33
C LEU A 77 -4.35 7.12 -1.63
N PHE A 78 -5.52 7.73 -1.53
CA PHE A 78 -6.17 8.40 -2.66
C PHE A 78 -5.83 9.88 -2.65
N SER A 79 -5.45 10.40 -3.82
CA SER A 79 -5.31 11.85 -4.02
C SER A 79 -6.65 12.46 -4.44
N ASN A 80 -7.03 13.59 -3.86
CA ASN A 80 -8.16 14.42 -4.33
C ASN A 80 -9.53 13.72 -4.40
N LEU A 81 -9.93 13.01 -3.34
CA LEU A 81 -11.37 12.82 -3.11
C LEU A 81 -11.95 14.17 -2.66
N LYS A 82 -13.13 14.54 -3.20
CA LYS A 82 -13.69 15.91 -3.17
C LYS A 82 -13.78 16.58 -1.78
N ASP A 83 -13.60 15.81 -0.70
CA ASP A 83 -13.81 16.25 0.68
C ASP A 83 -12.57 16.11 1.61
N SER A 84 -11.36 15.86 1.08
CA SER A 84 -10.15 15.78 1.92
C SER A 84 -9.56 17.17 2.22
N VAL A 85 -9.53 17.55 3.51
CA VAL A 85 -8.88 18.79 4.02
C VAL A 85 -7.38 18.86 3.68
N PHE A 86 -6.72 17.71 3.53
CA PHE A 86 -5.28 17.61 3.24
C PHE A 86 -4.97 17.11 1.83
N GLY A 87 -5.98 16.96 0.97
CA GLY A 87 -5.83 16.47 -0.42
C GLY A 87 -5.46 14.98 -0.55
N ILE A 88 -5.36 14.26 0.58
CA ILE A 88 -5.03 12.83 0.66
C ILE A 88 -6.01 12.15 1.61
N THR A 89 -6.46 10.95 1.27
CA THR A 89 -7.31 10.12 2.13
C THR A 89 -6.76 8.70 2.17
N PHE A 90 -6.60 8.12 3.35
CA PHE A 90 -6.23 6.72 3.49
C PHE A 90 -7.38 5.81 3.06
N PHE A 91 -7.08 4.71 2.38
CA PHE A 91 -8.10 3.80 1.90
C PHE A 91 -8.97 3.22 3.02
N TYR A 92 -8.38 2.92 4.18
CA TYR A 92 -9.14 2.37 5.32
C TYR A 92 -10.23 3.33 5.83
N ASP A 93 -10.07 4.65 5.65
CA ASP A 93 -11.08 5.64 6.03
C ASP A 93 -12.29 5.64 5.08
N LEU A 94 -12.15 5.06 3.89
CA LEU A 94 -13.21 4.98 2.88
C LEU A 94 -14.05 3.70 2.98
N VAL A 95 -13.61 2.74 3.79
CA VAL A 95 -14.29 1.45 3.96
C VAL A 95 -15.33 1.55 5.07
N SER A 96 -16.61 1.39 4.70
CA SER A 96 -17.74 1.49 5.64
C SER A 96 -17.80 0.36 6.67
N ASP A 97 -17.36 -0.85 6.30
CA ASP A 97 -17.28 -1.98 7.25
C ASP A 97 -16.10 -1.77 8.21
N LYS A 98 -16.41 -1.53 9.49
CA LYS A 98 -15.43 -1.24 10.53
C LYS A 98 -14.45 -2.40 10.77
N ASN A 99 -14.89 -3.66 10.65
CA ASN A 99 -14.00 -4.80 10.86
C ASN A 99 -12.99 -4.91 9.73
N VAL A 100 -13.44 -4.64 8.50
CA VAL A 100 -12.56 -4.61 7.32
C VAL A 100 -11.60 -3.42 7.42
N SER A 101 -12.12 -2.22 7.71
CA SER A 101 -11.35 -0.99 7.87
C SER A 101 -10.22 -1.16 8.90
N GLU A 102 -10.52 -1.64 10.11
CA GLU A 102 -9.51 -1.85 11.14
C GLU A 102 -8.47 -2.91 10.74
N ARG A 103 -8.88 -3.95 10.01
CA ARG A 103 -7.95 -4.98 9.51
C ARG A 103 -6.96 -4.45 8.48
N ILE A 104 -7.39 -3.51 7.62
CA ILE A 104 -6.53 -2.94 6.57
C ILE A 104 -5.84 -1.64 7.00
N ARG A 105 -6.13 -1.13 8.21
CA ARG A 105 -5.55 0.11 8.75
C ARG A 105 -4.06 0.00 9.06
N ARG A 106 -3.59 -1.19 9.45
CA ARG A 106 -2.20 -1.43 9.84
C ARG A 106 -1.69 -2.74 9.24
N VAL A 107 -1.49 -2.72 7.92
CA VAL A 107 -0.97 -3.85 7.17
C VAL A 107 0.55 -3.85 7.28
N PHE A 108 1.13 -4.90 7.84
CA PHE A 108 2.58 -5.04 7.88
C PHE A 108 3.10 -5.61 6.56
N GLY A 109 4.06 -4.95 5.91
CA GLY A 109 4.53 -5.39 4.60
C GLY A 109 5.31 -6.71 4.62
N LYS A 110 5.71 -7.20 5.80
CA LYS A 110 6.22 -8.57 5.97
C LYS A 110 5.14 -9.65 5.90
N ASP A 111 3.88 -9.29 6.08
CA ASP A 111 2.73 -10.20 6.01
C ASP A 111 2.07 -10.11 4.64
N GLU A 112 2.51 -11.00 3.74
CA GLU A 112 2.03 -11.11 2.37
C GLU A 112 0.50 -11.27 2.29
N GLN A 113 -0.09 -12.09 3.17
CA GLN A 113 -1.53 -12.37 3.14
C GLN A 113 -2.34 -11.13 3.51
N SER A 114 -1.85 -10.34 4.45
CA SER A 114 -2.49 -9.08 4.84
C SER A 114 -2.38 -8.03 3.73
N ILE A 115 -1.26 -7.96 3.00
CA ILE A 115 -1.13 -7.08 1.82
C ILE A 115 -2.11 -7.50 0.73
N GLU A 116 -2.14 -8.79 0.37
CA GLU A 116 -3.03 -9.30 -0.67
C GLU A 116 -4.50 -9.07 -0.29
N TYR A 117 -4.87 -9.32 0.97
CA TYR A 117 -6.21 -9.03 1.47
C TYR A 117 -6.57 -7.55 1.31
N ALA A 118 -5.70 -6.62 1.71
CA ALA A 118 -5.95 -5.19 1.54
C ALA A 118 -6.11 -4.79 0.07
N MET A 119 -5.32 -5.37 -0.83
CA MET A 119 -5.44 -5.14 -2.27
C MET A 119 -6.74 -5.72 -2.86
N ARG A 120 -7.21 -6.88 -2.40
CA ARG A 120 -8.51 -7.45 -2.80
C ARG A 120 -9.66 -6.54 -2.37
N VAL A 121 -9.63 -6.08 -1.12
CA VAL A 121 -10.63 -5.11 -0.61
C VAL A 121 -10.61 -3.83 -1.43
N LEU A 122 -9.42 -3.31 -1.78
CA LEU A 122 -9.27 -2.17 -2.68
C LEU A 122 -9.91 -2.43 -4.05
N LYS A 123 -9.62 -3.58 -4.66
CA LYS A 123 -10.15 -3.93 -5.97
C LYS A 123 -11.68 -4.00 -5.95
N ASP A 124 -12.25 -4.70 -4.96
CA ASP A 124 -13.69 -4.84 -4.81
C ASP A 124 -14.37 -3.48 -4.60
N TYR A 125 -13.78 -2.61 -3.77
CA TYR A 125 -14.26 -1.24 -3.56
C TYR A 125 -14.28 -0.42 -4.86
N LEU A 126 -13.19 -0.47 -5.64
CA LEU A 126 -13.08 0.27 -6.90
C LEU A 126 -13.99 -0.31 -7.98
N ASP A 127 -14.17 -1.63 -8.00
CA ASP A 127 -15.07 -2.31 -8.93
C ASP A 127 -16.52 -1.88 -8.67
N GLN A 128 -16.96 -1.85 -7.40
CA GLN A 128 -18.30 -1.37 -7.01
C GLN A 128 -18.52 0.11 -7.35
N LYS A 129 -17.54 0.97 -7.06
CA LYS A 129 -17.64 2.41 -7.36
C LYS A 129 -17.82 2.70 -8.84
N CYS A 130 -17.18 1.92 -9.70
CA CYS A 130 -17.35 2.05 -11.15
C CYS A 130 -18.75 1.67 -11.63
N GLU A 131 -19.40 0.70 -10.97
CA GLU A 131 -20.77 0.28 -11.31
C GLU A 131 -21.81 1.34 -10.88
N GLU A 132 -21.56 2.06 -9.79
CA GLU A 132 -22.43 3.15 -9.32
C GLU A 132 -22.39 4.41 -10.21
N GLU A 133 -21.30 4.61 -10.95
CA GLU A 133 -21.09 5.79 -11.83
C GLU A 133 -21.54 5.57 -13.29
N GLN A 134 -22.06 4.38 -13.63
CA GLN A 134 -22.59 4.01 -14.95
C GLN A 134 -24.13 4.11 -15.02
#